data_AF-A0A945XWZ5-F1
#
_entry.id   AF-A0A945XWZ5-F1
#
_cell.length_a   1.000
_cell.length_b   1.000
_cell.length_c   1.000
_cell.angle_alpha   90.00
_cell.angle_beta   90.00
_cell.angle_gamma   90.00
#
_symmetry.space_group_name_H-M   'P 1'
#
loop_
_entity.id
_entity.type
_entity.pdbx_description
1 polymer ?
#
loop_
_entity_poly.entity_id
_entity_poly.type
_entity_poly.pdbx_seq_one_letter_code
_entity_poly.pdbx_strand_id
1 'polypeptide(L)' 'EKLIITPIPSPRTASPEMMENFLDECGALAHSPGIKYVNSAEDALEVSLDYREQPVVVAGSIYLVGLVLQILEN' A
#
# COMPACT_ATOMS: atom_id res chain seq x y z
N GLU A 1 -12.49 -4.96 -3.21
CA GLU A 1 -11.32 -4.69 -2.34
C GLU A 1 -10.58 -3.46 -2.85
N LYS A 2 -9.92 -2.71 -1.95
CA LYS A 2 -9.16 -1.50 -2.29
C LYS A 2 -7.71 -1.75 -1.91
N LEU A 3 -6.80 -1.62 -2.88
CA LEU A 3 -5.37 -1.75 -2.67
C LEU A 3 -4.75 -0.36 -2.75
N ILE A 4 -4.03 0.03 -1.70
CA ILE A 4 -3.26 1.27 -1.68
C ILE A 4 -1.78 0.87 -1.73
N ILE A 5 -1.09 1.30 -2.76
CA ILE A 5 0.31 0.98 -2.99
C ILE A 5 1.13 2.22 -2.72
N THR A 6 2.04 2.10 -1.76
CA THR A 6 2.96 3.17 -1.38
C THR A 6 4.41 2.68 -1.47
N PRO A 7 5.34 3.51 -1.93
CA PRO A 7 6.76 3.21 -1.78
C PRO A 7 7.16 3.31 -0.30
N ILE A 8 8.24 2.62 0.06
CA ILE A 8 8.99 2.88 1.30
C ILE A 8 10.31 3.58 0.94
N PRO A 9 10.90 4.39 1.83
CA PRO A 9 12.20 5.03 1.62
C PRO A 9 13.34 4.00 1.75
N SER A 10 13.38 3.04 0.83
CA SER A 10 14.39 2.00 0.74
C SER A 10 14.87 1.89 -0.70
N PRO A 11 16.19 1.74 -0.96
CA PRO A 11 16.67 1.45 -2.31
C PRO A 11 16.23 0.07 -2.83
N ARG A 12 15.63 -0.77 -1.96
CA ARG A 12 15.08 -2.08 -2.30
C ARG A 12 13.59 -2.05 -2.62
N THR A 13 12.96 -0.89 -2.57
CA THR A 13 11.54 -0.74 -2.90
C THR A 13 11.30 -1.13 -4.36
N ALA A 14 10.28 -1.95 -4.61
CA ALA A 14 9.89 -2.29 -5.98
C ALA A 14 9.48 -1.03 -6.75
N SER A 15 9.86 -0.94 -8.02
CA SER A 15 9.34 0.11 -8.89
C SER A 15 7.84 -0.09 -9.11
N PRO A 16 7.10 0.98 -9.45
CA PRO A 16 5.69 0.87 -9.82
C PRO A 16 5.46 -0.18 -10.94
N GLU A 17 6.32 -0.18 -11.96
CA GLU A 17 6.27 -1.16 -13.06
C GLU A 17 6.44 -2.60 -12.59
N MET A 18 7.40 -2.88 -11.70
CA MET A 18 7.56 -4.23 -11.13
C MET A 18 6.34 -4.65 -10.30
N MET A 19 5.71 -3.70 -9.61
CA MET A 19 4.50 -3.98 -8.84
C MET A 19 3.30 -4.27 -9.74
N GLU A 20 3.12 -3.50 -10.82
CA GLU A 20 2.05 -3.74 -11.80
C GLU A 20 2.20 -5.11 -12.45
N ASN A 21 3.39 -5.46 -12.92
CA ASN A 21 3.67 -6.77 -13.49
C ASN A 21 3.39 -7.89 -12.48
N PHE A 22 3.83 -7.72 -11.22
CA PHE A 22 3.55 -8.70 -10.18
C PHE A 22 2.05 -8.90 -9.94
N LEU A 23 1.26 -7.82 -9.87
CA LEU A 23 -0.18 -7.89 -9.64
C LEU A 23 -0.93 -8.57 -10.80
N ASP A 24 -0.48 -8.34 -12.03
CA ASP A 24 -1.01 -9.03 -13.21
C ASP A 24 -0.67 -10.52 -13.18
N GLU A 25 0.60 -10.87 -12.98
CA GLU A 25 1.10 -12.25 -12.97
C GLU A 25 0.49 -13.11 -11.85
N CYS A 26 0.27 -12.55 -10.66
CA CYS A 26 -0.34 -13.27 -9.54
C CYS A 26 -1.87 -13.33 -9.60
N GLY A 27 -2.50 -12.75 -10.63
CA GLY A 27 -3.95 -12.75 -10.79
C GLY A 27 -4.70 -11.87 -9.80
N ALA A 28 -4.02 -11.00 -9.05
CA ALA A 28 -4.64 -10.07 -8.11
C ALA A 28 -5.64 -9.13 -8.82
N LEU A 29 -5.42 -8.86 -10.11
CA LEU A 29 -6.31 -8.04 -10.94
C LEU A 29 -7.59 -8.76 -11.40
N ALA A 30 -7.69 -10.09 -11.24
CA ALA A 30 -8.83 -10.88 -11.75
C ALA A 30 -10.18 -10.48 -11.14
N HIS A 31 -10.18 -9.95 -9.92
CA HIS A 31 -11.38 -9.43 -9.24
C HIS A 31 -11.52 -7.90 -9.34
N SER A 32 -10.72 -7.26 -10.19
CA SER A 32 -10.71 -5.81 -10.43
C SER A 32 -10.69 -4.99 -9.13
N PRO A 33 -9.71 -5.19 -8.23
CA PRO A 33 -9.59 -4.35 -7.05
C PRO A 33 -9.38 -2.89 -7.48
N GLY A 34 -9.93 -1.96 -6.71
CA GLY A 34 -9.59 -0.55 -6.90
C GLY A 34 -8.17 -0.30 -6.42
N ILE A 35 -7.22 -0.07 -7.31
CA ILE A 35 -5.82 0.22 -6.97
C ILE A 35 -5.59 1.72 -6.94
N LYS A 36 -4.93 2.21 -5.89
CA LYS A 36 -4.49 3.60 -5.76
C LYS A 36 -3.00 3.65 -5.41
N TYR A 37 -2.22 4.32 -6.24
CA TYR A 37 -0.81 4.60 -5.97
C TYR A 37 -0.69 5.94 -5.26
N VAL A 38 0.12 5.97 -4.21
CA VAL A 38 0.42 7.18 -3.43
C VAL A 38 1.92 7.28 -3.18
N ASN A 39 2.39 8.43 -2.69
CA ASN A 39 3.82 8.72 -2.61
C ASN A 39 4.42 8.44 -1.22
N SER A 40 3.60 8.24 -0.20
CA SER A 40 4.05 8.04 1.19
C SER A 40 3.09 7.16 2.00
N ALA A 41 3.57 6.66 3.13
CA ALA A 41 2.74 5.89 4.07
C ALA A 41 1.67 6.79 4.71
N GLU A 42 2.00 8.06 4.95
CA GLU A 42 1.09 9.09 5.43
C GLU A 42 -0.06 9.31 4.42
N ASP A 43 0.26 9.52 3.15
CA ASP A 43 -0.74 9.64 2.08
C ASP A 43 -1.62 8.38 2.01
N ALA A 44 -1.02 7.19 2.20
CA ALA A 44 -1.75 5.93 2.19
C ALA A 44 -2.75 5.85 3.35
N LEU A 45 -2.34 6.29 4.54
CA LEU A 45 -3.20 6.34 5.72
C LEU A 45 -4.32 7.38 5.53
N GLU A 46 -4.03 8.57 5.01
CA GLU A 46 -5.05 9.58 4.70
C GLU A 46 -6.09 9.03 3.72
N VAL A 47 -5.66 8.39 2.65
CA VAL A 47 -6.56 7.75 1.68
C VAL A 47 -7.37 6.62 2.31
N SER A 48 -6.82 5.91 3.29
CA SER A 48 -7.55 4.85 3.99
C SER A 48 -8.74 5.40 4.79
N LEU A 49 -8.68 6.67 5.22
CA LEU A 49 -9.78 7.34 5.93
C LEU A 49 -11.01 7.60 5.06
N ASP A 50 -10.88 7.51 3.73
CA ASP A 50 -12.04 7.52 2.82
C ASP A 50 -12.89 6.24 2.95
N TYR A 51 -12.36 5.19 3.59
CA TYR A 51 -12.96 3.86 3.70
C TYR A 51 -13.17 3.43 5.17
N ARG A 52 -13.70 4.33 6.00
CA ARG A 52 -13.77 4.18 7.48
C ARG A 52 -14.44 2.91 8.01
N GLU A 53 -15.31 2.29 7.23
CA GLU A 53 -16.02 1.07 7.63
C GLU A 53 -15.22 -0.22 7.35
N GLN A 54 -14.05 -0.11 6.72
CA GLN A 54 -13.21 -1.25 6.37
C GLN A 54 -11.94 -1.26 7.24
N PRO A 55 -11.58 -2.41 7.83
CA PRO A 55 -10.31 -2.54 8.53
C PRO A 55 -9.16 -2.36 7.54
N VAL A 56 -8.15 -1.59 7.94
CA VAL A 56 -6.94 -1.36 7.14
C VAL A 56 -5.90 -2.41 7.52
N VAL A 57 -5.37 -3.12 6.51
CA VAL A 57 -4.26 -4.07 6.68
C VAL A 57 -3.01 -3.47 6.05
N VAL A 58 -1.94 -3.36 6.84
CA VAL A 58 -0.63 -2.88 6.37
C VAL A 58 0.32 -4.06 6.25
N ALA A 59 0.84 -4.30 5.05
CA ALA A 59 1.64 -5.48 4.72
C ALA A 59 2.69 -5.20 3.62
N GLY A 60 3.53 -6.20 3.34
CA GLY A 60 4.53 -6.17 2.26
C GLY A 60 5.95 -5.83 2.71
N SER A 61 6.13 -5.11 3.81
CA SER A 61 7.46 -4.81 4.37
C SER A 61 7.42 -4.52 5.86
N ILE A 62 8.37 -5.07 6.63
CA ILE A 62 8.56 -4.75 8.05
C ILE A 62 8.89 -3.25 8.23
N TYR A 63 9.59 -2.63 7.28
CA TYR A 63 9.87 -1.19 7.32
C TYR A 63 8.59 -0.36 7.17
N LEU A 64 7.67 -0.78 6.29
CA LEU A 64 6.38 -0.10 6.13
C LEU A 64 5.57 -0.18 7.42
N VAL A 65 5.49 -1.38 8.01
CA VAL A 65 4.77 -1.60 9.26
C VAL A 65 5.35 -0.74 10.38
N GLY A 66 6.68 -0.73 10.54
CA GLY A 66 7.35 0.11 11.54
C GLY A 66 7.10 1.61 11.34
N LEU A 67 7.14 2.08 10.10
CA LEU A 67 6.84 3.48 9.77
C LEU A 67 5.39 3.84 10.12
N VAL A 68 4.43 2.99 9.77
CA VAL A 68 3.01 3.23 10.11
C VAL A 68 2.80 3.24 11.62
N LEU A 69 3.41 2.31 12.36
CA LEU A 69 3.32 2.31 13.82
C LEU A 69 3.84 3.62 14.41
N GLN A 70 4.98 4.11 13.91
CA GLN A 70 5.54 5.40 14.34
C GLN A 70 4.63 6.58 14.00
N ILE A 71 3.97 6.59 12.83
CA ILE A 71 3.01 7.64 12.45
C ILE A 71 1.80 7.63 13.40
N LEU A 72 1.30 6.45 13.76
CA LEU A 72 0.11 6.30 14.62
C LEU A 72 0.40 6.54 16.12
N GLU A 73 1.67 6.45 16.54
CA GLU A 73 2.10 6.77 17.90
C GLU A 73 2.32 8.28 18.13
N ASN A 74 2.36 9.09 17.06
CA ASN A 74 2.39 10.55 17.13
C ASN A 74 0.99 11.15 17.38
#